data_AF-A0A8J7HEF5-F1
#
_entry.id   AF-A0A8J7HEF5-F1
#
_cell.length_a   1.000
_cell.length_b   1.000
_cell.length_c   1.000
_cell.angle_alpha   90.00
_cell.angle_beta   90.00
_cell.angle_gamma   90.00
#
_symmetry.space_group_name_H-M   'P 1'
#
loop_
_entity.id
_entity.type
_entity.pdbx_description
1 polymer ?
#
loop_
_entity_poly.entity_id
_entity_poly.type
_entity_poly.pdbx_seq_one_letter_code
_entity_poly.pdbx_strand_id
1 'polypeptide(L)' 'MHMKKMIAPILITIFILLYYIGFACLLIFIDGIPMYVKLLGGIIPLFFAGVGIYVLVERIKEIRSGEEDDLSKY' A
#
# COMPACT_ATOMS: atom_id res chain seq x y z
N MET A 1 6.77 10.59 21.46
CA MET A 1 5.57 11.12 20.79
C MET A 1 5.36 10.56 19.36
N HIS A 2 5.93 9.39 19.02
CA HIS A 2 5.95 8.85 17.65
C HIS A 2 4.68 8.06 17.27
N MET A 3 3.95 7.49 18.23
CA MET A 3 2.76 6.66 17.97
C MET A 3 1.67 7.38 17.19
N LYS A 4 1.43 8.67 17.49
CA LYS A 4 0.42 9.47 16.77
C LYS A 4 0.78 9.71 15.30
N LYS A 5 2.06 9.85 14.98
CA LYS A 5 2.55 10.07 13.61
C LYS A 5 2.46 8.82 12.73
N MET A 6 2.49 7.63 13.34
CA MET A 6 2.36 6.36 12.61
C MET A 6 0.91 6.02 12.22
N ILE A 7 -0.10 6.61 12.88
CA ILE A 7 -1.51 6.27 12.63
C ILE A 7 -1.92 6.60 11.20
N ALA A 8 -1.56 7.80 10.73
CA ALA A 8 -1.92 8.27 9.39
C ALA A 8 -1.37 7.36 8.27
N PRO A 9 -0.04 7.08 8.18
CA PRO A 9 0.49 6.22 7.13
C PRO A 9 -0.06 4.79 7.23
N ILE A 10 -0.22 4.22 8.43
CA ILE A 10 -0.77 2.87 8.60
C ILE A 10 -2.21 2.78 8.09
N LEU A 11 -3.08 3.72 8.48
CA LEU A 11 -4.48 3.70 8.04
C LEU A 11 -4.60 3.85 6.52
N ILE A 12 -3.84 4.79 5.93
CA ILE A 12 -3.84 5.00 4.47
C ILE A 12 -3.38 3.72 3.75
N THR A 13 -2.30 3.09 4.21
CA THR A 13 -1.83 1.82 3.63
C THR A 13 -2.89 0.73 3.76
N ILE A 14 -3.56 0.59 4.91
CA ILE A 14 -4.65 -0.38 5.09
C ILE A 14 -5.79 -0.14 4.09
N PHE A 15 -6.25 1.11 3.93
CA PHE A 15 -7.31 1.41 2.98
C PHE A 15 -6.91 1.11 1.54
N ILE A 16 -5.67 1.42 1.15
CA ILE A 16 -5.15 1.10 -0.19
C ILE A 16 -5.06 -0.42 -0.40
N LEU A 17 -4.58 -1.17 0.59
CA LEU A 17 -4.52 -2.63 0.53
C LEU A 17 -5.90 -3.25 0.38
N LEU A 18 -6.88 -2.80 1.18
CA LEU A 18 -8.27 -3.25 1.07
C LEU A 18 -8.85 -2.93 -0.30
N TYR A 19 -8.56 -1.75 -0.85
CA TYR A 19 -8.99 -1.37 -2.19
C TYR A 19 -8.39 -2.29 -3.26
N TYR A 20 -7.08 -2.56 -3.23
CA TYR A 20 -6.43 -3.42 -4.21
C TYR A 20 -6.86 -4.88 -4.10
N ILE A 21 -7.00 -5.41 -2.89
CA ILE A 21 -7.51 -6.77 -2.67
C ILE A 21 -8.97 -6.86 -3.12
N GLY A 22 -9.80 -5.89 -2.75
CA GLY A 22 -11.20 -5.82 -3.17
C GLY A 22 -11.34 -5.76 -4.69
N PHE A 23 -10.54 -4.92 -5.35
CA PHE A 23 -10.50 -4.82 -6.81
C PHE A 23 -10.08 -6.14 -7.47
N ALA A 24 -9.02 -6.79 -6.98
CA ALA A 24 -8.58 -8.08 -7.49
C ALA A 24 -9.65 -9.17 -7.30
N CYS A 25 -10.33 -9.20 -6.15
CA CYS A 25 -11.46 -10.09 -5.90
C CYS A 25 -12.60 -9.83 -6.89
N LEU A 26 -13.01 -8.58 -7.10
CA LEU A 26 -14.08 -8.23 -8.04
C LEU A 26 -13.75 -8.67 -9.46
N LEU A 27 -12.51 -8.48 -9.92
CA LEU A 27 -12.07 -8.94 -11.24
C LEU A 27 -12.20 -10.46 -11.44
N ILE A 28 -11.99 -11.24 -10.37
CA ILE A 28 -12.15 -12.70 -10.43
C ILE A 28 -13.61 -13.08 -10.65
N PHE A 29 -14.54 -12.43 -9.93
CA PHE A 29 -15.98 -12.72 -9.95
C PHE A 29 -16.75 -12.21 -11.17
N ILE A 30 -16.17 -11.31 -11.97
CA ILE A 30 -16.83 -10.83 -13.19
C ILE A 30 -16.68 -11.88 -14.30
N ASP A 31 -17.80 -12.42 -14.76
CA ASP A 31 -17.86 -13.30 -15.93
C ASP A 31 -17.69 -12.51 -17.24
N GLY A 32 -17.10 -13.16 -18.24
CA GLY A 32 -16.87 -12.56 -19.57
C GLY A 32 -15.56 -11.76 -19.72
N ILE A 33 -14.80 -11.52 -18.64
CA ILE A 33 -13.46 -10.94 -18.75
C ILE A 33 -12.44 -12.03 -19.15
N PRO A 34 -11.60 -11.79 -20.18
CA PRO A 34 -10.56 -12.75 -20.58
C PRO A 34 -9.57 -13.05 -19.44
N MET A 35 -9.11 -14.30 -19.36
CA MET A 35 -8.24 -14.77 -18.28
C MET A 35 -6.95 -13.94 -18.13
N TYR A 36 -6.33 -13.55 -19.24
CA TYR A 36 -5.10 -12.74 -19.20
C TYR A 36 -5.36 -11.33 -18.63
N VAL A 37 -6.54 -10.75 -18.87
CA VAL A 37 -6.92 -9.45 -18.28
C VAL A 37 -7.14 -9.60 -16.78
N LYS A 38 -7.77 -10.68 -16.33
CA LYS A 38 -7.93 -10.98 -14.88
C LYS A 38 -6.57 -11.14 -14.21
N LEU A 39 -5.65 -11.86 -14.84
CA LEU A 39 -4.30 -12.08 -14.32
C LEU A 39 -3.51 -10.77 -14.25
N LEU A 40 -3.41 -10.01 -15.35
CA LEU A 40 -2.69 -8.74 -15.35
C LEU A 40 -3.33 -7.73 -14.40
N GLY A 41 -4.66 -7.61 -14.46
CA GLY A 41 -5.43 -6.70 -13.61
C GLY A 41 -5.41 -7.06 -12.13
N GLY A 42 -5.18 -8.32 -11.75
CA GLY A 42 -5.01 -8.73 -10.35
C GLY A 42 -3.55 -8.64 -9.88
N ILE A 43 -2.59 -9.06 -10.70
CA ILE A 43 -1.16 -9.09 -10.35
C ILE A 43 -0.61 -7.68 -10.17
N ILE A 44 -0.99 -6.74 -11.04
CA ILE A 44 -0.46 -5.37 -10.99
C ILE A 44 -0.82 -4.67 -9.66
N PRO A 45 -2.09 -4.62 -9.22
CA PRO A 45 -2.46 -4.06 -7.91
C PRO A 45 -1.82 -4.80 -6.72
N LEU A 46 -1.66 -6.12 -6.80
CA LEU A 46 -0.99 -6.89 -5.75
C LEU A 46 0.50 -6.55 -5.65
N PHE A 47 1.16 -6.29 -6.79
CA PHE A 47 2.53 -5.80 -6.80
C PHE A 47 2.62 -4.43 -6.13
N PHE A 48 1.73 -3.49 -6.48
CA PHE A 48 1.66 -2.17 -5.84
C PHE A 48 1.31 -2.25 -4.35
N ALA A 49 0.47 -3.20 -3.94
CA ALA A 49 0.20 -3.50 -2.53
C ALA A 49 1.49 -3.88 -1.78
N GLY A 50 2.32 -4.74 -2.37
CA GLY A 50 3.62 -5.11 -1.81
C GLY A 50 4.56 -3.91 -1.67
N VAL A 51 4.66 -3.07 -2.71
CA VAL A 51 5.44 -1.83 -2.67
C VAL A 51 4.92 -0.87 -1.60
N GLY A 52 3.60 -0.71 -1.47
CA GLY A 52 2.98 0.12 -0.44
C GLY A 52 3.31 -0.33 0.99
N ILE A 53 3.39 -1.65 1.22
CA ILE A 53 3.84 -2.21 2.50
C ILE A 53 5.32 -1.90 2.74
N TYR A 54 6.17 -2.07 1.73
CA TYR A 54 7.60 -1.75 1.84
C TYR A 54 7.82 -0.28 2.23
N VAL A 55 7.14 0.64 1.55
CA VAL A 55 7.21 2.08 1.86
C VAL A 55 6.70 2.36 3.27
N LEU A 56 5.61 1.71 3.71
CA LEU A 56 5.14 1.86 5.09
C LEU A 56 6.20 1.41 6.11
N VAL A 57 6.89 0.30 5.85
CA VAL A 57 7.96 -0.20 6.71
C VAL A 57 9.12 0.80 6.79
N GLU A 58 9.56 1.35 5.67
CA GLU A 58 10.58 2.41 5.65
C GLU A 58 10.12 3.63 6.44
N ARG A 59 8.89 4.11 6.25
CA ARG A 59 8.34 5.24 7.00
C ARG A 59 8.28 4.98 8.51
N ILE A 60 7.90 3.77 8.92
CA ILE A 60 7.91 3.39 10.34
C ILE A 60 9.35 3.39 10.88
N LYS A 61 10.33 2.93 10.10
CA LYS A 61 11.75 2.96 10.49
C LYS A 61 12.26 4.40 10.63
N GLU A 62 12.00 5.26 9.65
CA GLU A 62 12.34 6.70 9.68
C GLU A 62 11.77 7.36 10.93
N ILE A 63 10.46 7.20 11.17
CA ILE A 63 9.74 7.76 12.34
C ILE A 63 10.35 7.29 13.67
N ARG A 64 10.80 6.03 13.75
CA ARG A 64 11.41 5.46 14.96
C ARG A 64 12.87 5.84 15.14
N SER A 65 13.61 5.99 14.05
CA SER A 65 15.02 6.39 14.07
C SER A 65 15.21 7.87 14.43
N GLY A 66 14.16 8.69 14.28
CA GLY A 66 14.24 10.13 14.48
C GLY A 66 14.85 10.86 13.28
N GLU A 67 15.13 10.16 12.19
CA GLU A 67 15.56 10.70 10.88
C GLU A 67 14.40 11.35 10.11
N GLU A 68 13.27 11.65 10.78
CA GLU A 68 12.07 12.24 10.16
C GLU A 68 12.34 13.56 9.42
N ASP A 69 13.49 14.20 9.65
CA ASP A 69 13.65 15.63 9.51
C ASP A 69 15.03 16.11 9.05
N ASP A 70 15.61 15.51 8.00
CA ASP A 70 16.71 16.16 7.26
C ASP A 70 16.22 17.02 6.08
N LEU A 71 14.91 17.00 5.78
CA LEU A 71 14.28 17.89 4.79
C LEU A 71 13.87 19.25 5.36
N SER A 72 13.77 19.44 6.68
CA SER A 72 13.60 20.78 7.28
C SER A 72 14.86 21.64 7.24
N LYS A 73 16.00 21.06 6.84
CA LYS A 73 17.29 21.74 6.72
C LYS A 73 17.56 22.36 5.35
N TYR A 74 16.60 22.32 4.43
CA TYR A 74 16.69 22.95 3.11
C TYR A 74 15.68 24.09 2.95
#